data_AF-A0A7K2YEZ3-F1
#
_entry.id   AF-A0A7K2YEZ3-F1
#
_cell.length_a   1.000
_cell.length_b   1.000
_cell.length_c   1.000
_cell.angle_alpha   90.00
_cell.angle_beta   90.00
_cell.angle_gamma   90.00
#
_symmetry.space_group_name_H-M   'P 1'
#
loop_
_entity.id
_entity.type
_entity.pdbx_description
1 polymer ?
#
loop_
_entity_poly.entity_id
_entity_poly.type
_entity_poly.pdbx_seq_one_letter_code
_entity_poly.pdbx_strand_id
1 'polypeptide(L)'
;MLDIDQPALPLQPLVLDAEDPSRAAEAHTGPPLAGRVLLGGPLAVPVTAEYVAQDPDLELFVRQEAAHSVYHVVRVTLSFPQAPGEPRLHKASVSLALDTLEAGAAKPIAWSMIPTLVTDDRERTRTLTLGPRLSFAGVELGAGEWSSETTARRGDIHLRAEGAQTSTPSWHLTRTKALSLAGDRPLCLIVRAPKATTTTLTATIRASTRTNLLRRYRTLRTPLTLTTPL
;
A
#
# COMPACT_ATOMS: atom_id res chain seq x y z
N MET A 1 -18.22 -8.71 -3.43
CA MET A 1 -17.03 -8.07 -4.04
C MET A 1 -17.55 -7.17 -5.13
N LEU A 2 -17.38 -5.84 -5.01
CA LEU A 2 -17.87 -4.89 -6.02
C LEU A 2 -17.09 -5.12 -7.32
N ASP A 3 -17.78 -5.58 -8.36
CA ASP A 3 -17.22 -5.70 -9.70
C ASP A 3 -17.36 -4.33 -10.37
N ILE A 4 -16.24 -3.64 -10.52
CA ILE A 4 -16.18 -2.27 -11.03
C ILE A 4 -15.78 -2.38 -12.48
N ASP A 5 -16.59 -1.90 -13.42
CA ASP A 5 -16.18 -1.79 -14.83
C ASP A 5 -14.97 -0.84 -14.92
N GLN A 6 -13.83 -1.34 -15.41
CA GLN A 6 -12.52 -0.71 -15.21
C GLN A 6 -12.03 -0.04 -16.49
N PRO A 7 -12.07 1.30 -16.61
CA PRO A 7 -11.28 1.95 -17.63
C PRO A 7 -9.79 1.74 -17.33
N ALA A 8 -9.00 1.41 -18.35
CA ALA A 8 -7.54 1.40 -18.24
C ALA A 8 -7.08 2.81 -17.83
N LEU A 9 -6.45 2.94 -16.66
CA LEU A 9 -5.98 4.24 -16.17
C LEU A 9 -4.66 4.60 -16.86
N PRO A 10 -4.53 5.81 -17.44
CA PRO A 10 -3.26 6.22 -18.02
C PRO A 10 -2.19 6.28 -16.94
N LEU A 11 -1.12 5.50 -17.12
CA LEU A 11 0.04 5.50 -16.25
C LEU A 11 0.91 6.71 -16.55
N GLN A 12 1.19 7.52 -15.54
CA GLN A 12 2.06 8.68 -15.65
C GLN A 12 3.42 8.38 -15.03
N PRO A 13 4.54 8.53 -15.78
CA PRO A 13 5.87 8.37 -15.22
C PRO A 13 6.18 9.46 -14.20
N LEU A 14 6.72 9.06 -13.05
CA LEU A 14 7.14 9.98 -12.00
C LEU A 14 8.65 10.29 -12.11
N VAL A 15 9.00 11.55 -11.82
CA VAL A 15 10.40 12.01 -11.69
C VAL A 15 10.76 12.08 -10.20
N LEU A 16 11.93 11.53 -9.86
CA LEU A 16 12.36 11.22 -8.51
C LEU A 16 13.76 11.86 -8.10
N ASP A 17 13.83 13.15 -7.67
CA ASP A 17 14.90 14.01 -7.01
C ASP A 17 15.36 13.83 -5.50
N ALA A 18 16.58 13.41 -5.16
CA ALA A 18 16.90 12.89 -3.80
C ALA A 18 16.51 13.76 -2.56
N GLU A 19 16.18 13.14 -1.42
CA GLU A 19 15.76 13.83 -0.16
C GLU A 19 16.91 14.58 0.56
N ASP A 20 18.17 14.30 0.20
CA ASP A 20 19.34 14.95 0.80
C ASP A 20 20.36 15.39 -0.27
N PRO A 21 20.43 16.70 -0.60
CA PRO A 21 21.40 17.21 -1.56
C PRO A 21 22.84 17.24 -1.02
N SER A 22 23.03 17.21 0.31
CA SER A 22 24.36 17.34 0.93
C SER A 22 25.22 16.08 0.76
N ARG A 23 24.58 14.91 0.62
CA ARG A 23 25.22 13.66 0.17
C ARG A 23 25.18 13.44 -1.34
N ALA A 24 24.44 14.27 -2.08
CA ALA A 24 24.31 14.18 -3.54
C ALA A 24 25.42 14.93 -4.29
N ALA A 25 26.24 15.72 -3.59
CA ALA A 25 27.24 16.60 -4.18
C ALA A 25 28.40 15.87 -4.88
N GLU A 26 28.69 14.61 -4.56
CA GLU A 26 29.86 13.91 -5.11
C GLU A 26 29.54 12.81 -6.13
N ALA A 27 28.27 12.50 -6.44
CA ALA A 27 28.02 11.49 -7.46
C ALA A 27 26.62 11.55 -8.13
N HIS A 28 26.64 11.85 -9.44
CA HIS A 28 25.97 11.13 -10.55
C HIS A 28 25.17 12.02 -11.52
N THR A 29 25.74 12.17 -12.72
CA THR A 29 25.23 12.77 -13.95
C THR A 29 24.33 11.79 -14.74
N GLY A 30 23.17 11.42 -14.17
CA GLY A 30 22.08 10.66 -14.81
C GLY A 30 20.96 10.28 -13.80
N PRO A 31 19.65 10.44 -14.10
CA PRO A 31 18.62 10.70 -13.07
C PRO A 31 18.24 9.44 -12.27
N PRO A 32 18.67 9.28 -11.01
CA PRO A 32 18.47 8.03 -10.30
C PRO A 32 17.01 7.91 -9.84
N LEU A 33 16.28 7.00 -10.49
CA LEU A 33 14.87 6.59 -10.29
C LEU A 33 13.79 7.25 -11.17
N ALA A 34 14.14 8.17 -12.09
CA ALA A 34 13.15 8.70 -13.04
C ALA A 34 12.56 7.58 -13.91
N GLY A 35 11.23 7.53 -14.05
CA GLY A 35 10.53 6.52 -14.85
C GLY A 35 10.46 5.11 -14.22
N ARG A 36 10.99 4.90 -13.02
CA ARG A 36 10.97 3.60 -12.32
C ARG A 36 9.73 3.37 -11.46
N VAL A 37 8.95 4.43 -11.26
CA VAL A 37 7.65 4.38 -10.61
C VAL A 37 6.69 5.14 -11.50
N LEU A 38 5.61 4.47 -11.91
CA LEU A 38 4.50 5.09 -12.63
C LEU A 38 3.28 5.10 -11.70
N LEU A 39 2.48 6.15 -11.83
CA LEU A 39 1.22 6.30 -11.11
C LEU A 39 0.05 6.24 -12.09
N GLY A 40 -0.86 5.30 -11.89
CA GLY A 40 -2.16 5.26 -12.55
C GLY A 40 -3.23 5.83 -11.63
N GLY A 41 -4.04 6.76 -12.15
CA GLY A 41 -5.04 7.47 -11.36
C GLY A 41 -4.48 8.65 -10.56
N PRO A 42 -5.14 9.07 -9.48
CA PRO A 42 -6.29 8.44 -8.83
C PRO A 42 -7.56 8.54 -9.68
N LEU A 43 -8.33 7.44 -9.73
CA LEU A 43 -9.71 7.43 -10.22
C LEU A 43 -10.63 7.39 -9.01
N ALA A 44 -11.70 8.19 -9.03
CA ALA A 44 -12.75 8.11 -8.03
C ALA A 44 -14.11 7.87 -8.68
N VAL A 45 -14.87 6.97 -8.06
CA VAL A 45 -16.24 6.64 -8.46
C VAL A 45 -17.14 6.82 -7.23
N PRO A 46 -18.21 7.63 -7.32
CA PRO A 46 -19.15 7.77 -6.22
C PRO A 46 -19.88 6.44 -5.96
N VAL A 47 -20.06 6.10 -4.69
CA VAL A 47 -20.85 4.95 -4.25
C VAL A 47 -22.26 5.46 -3.97
N THR A 48 -23.14 5.30 -4.96
CA THR A 48 -24.56 5.63 -4.84
C THR A 48 -25.37 4.38 -4.50
N ALA A 49 -26.63 4.56 -4.09
CA ALA A 49 -27.53 3.42 -3.82
C ALA A 49 -27.71 2.57 -5.08
N GLU A 50 -27.81 3.20 -6.25
CA GLU A 50 -27.92 2.52 -7.55
C GLU A 50 -26.65 1.71 -7.86
N TYR A 51 -25.47 2.23 -7.52
CA TYR A 51 -24.19 1.56 -7.74
C TYR A 51 -24.07 0.25 -6.95
N VAL A 52 -24.71 0.17 -5.77
CA VAL A 52 -24.66 -0.99 -4.87
C VAL A 52 -25.98 -1.78 -4.84
N ALA A 53 -26.92 -1.50 -5.75
CA ALA A 53 -28.28 -2.08 -5.73
C ALA A 53 -28.34 -3.61 -5.81
N GLN A 54 -27.24 -4.27 -6.19
CA GLN A 54 -27.13 -5.73 -6.19
C GLN A 54 -26.87 -6.33 -4.79
N ASP A 55 -26.59 -5.49 -3.79
CA ASP A 55 -26.36 -5.86 -2.40
C ASP A 55 -27.34 -5.05 -1.51
N PRO A 56 -28.50 -5.61 -1.14
CA PRO A 56 -29.55 -4.88 -0.42
C PRO A 56 -29.11 -4.31 0.94
N ASP A 57 -28.21 -5.01 1.64
CA ASP A 57 -27.70 -4.57 2.94
C ASP A 57 -26.77 -3.36 2.75
N LEU A 58 -25.91 -3.40 1.73
CA LEU A 58 -25.04 -2.28 1.38
C LEU A 58 -25.83 -1.09 0.82
N GLU A 59 -26.88 -1.34 0.03
CA GLU A 59 -27.79 -0.31 -0.44
C GLU A 59 -28.47 0.41 0.72
N LEU A 60 -29.03 -0.35 1.68
CA LEU A 60 -29.66 0.22 2.86
C LEU A 60 -28.68 1.08 3.66
N PHE A 61 -27.45 0.59 3.87
CA PHE A 61 -26.40 1.35 4.54
C PHE A 61 -26.09 2.68 3.84
N VAL A 62 -25.89 2.66 2.52
CA VAL A 62 -25.59 3.87 1.73
C VAL A 62 -26.76 4.87 1.83
N ARG A 63 -28.00 4.40 1.75
CA ARG A 63 -29.19 5.26 1.89
C ARG A 63 -29.29 5.91 3.28
N GLN A 64 -28.99 5.17 4.34
CA GLN A 64 -29.02 5.68 5.71
C GLN A 64 -27.93 6.73 5.95
N GLU A 65 -26.73 6.52 5.43
CA GLU A 65 -25.62 7.45 5.59
C GLU A 65 -25.72 8.69 4.67
N ALA A 66 -26.50 8.63 3.59
CA ALA A 66 -26.59 9.68 2.57
C ALA A 66 -27.07 11.06 3.10
N ALA A 67 -27.62 11.12 4.31
CA ALA A 67 -27.94 12.37 5.00
C ALA A 67 -26.68 13.10 5.50
N HIS A 68 -25.61 12.36 5.83
CA HIS A 68 -24.44 12.89 6.55
C HIS A 68 -23.14 12.71 5.79
N SER A 69 -23.04 11.68 4.96
CA SER A 69 -21.78 11.26 4.35
C SER A 69 -21.98 10.78 2.92
N VAL A 70 -20.91 10.92 2.15
CA VAL A 70 -20.82 10.43 0.78
C VAL A 70 -19.58 9.55 0.66
N TYR A 71 -19.73 8.45 -0.07
CA TYR A 71 -18.70 7.44 -0.19
C TYR A 71 -18.15 7.44 -1.61
N HIS A 72 -16.84 7.31 -1.74
CA HIS A 72 -16.17 7.18 -3.03
C HIS A 72 -15.24 5.97 -3.01
N VAL A 73 -15.30 5.15 -4.05
CA VAL A 73 -14.23 4.20 -4.34
C VAL A 73 -13.12 4.97 -5.01
N VAL A 74 -11.93 5.00 -4.40
CA VAL A 74 -10.73 5.59 -4.97
C VAL A 74 -9.74 4.50 -5.33
N ARG A 75 -9.28 4.48 -6.58
CA ARG A 75 -8.27 3.55 -7.08
C ARG A 75 -6.98 4.29 -7.45
N VAL A 76 -5.86 3.73 -7.00
CA VAL A 76 -4.51 4.18 -7.31
C VAL A 76 -3.71 2.97 -7.75
N THR A 77 -3.00 3.05 -8.86
CA THR A 77 -2.10 1.97 -9.30
C THR A 77 -0.66 2.45 -9.24
N LEU A 78 0.18 1.71 -8.53
CA LEU A 78 1.63 1.90 -8.62
C LEU A 78 2.20 0.88 -9.59
N SER A 79 2.91 1.32 -10.61
CA SER A 79 3.64 0.44 -11.53
C SER A 79 5.14 0.60 -11.34
N PHE A 80 5.84 -0.52 -11.28
CA PHE A 80 7.29 -0.57 -11.13
C PHE A 80 7.89 -1.27 -12.35
N PRO A 81 8.07 -0.54 -13.48
CA PRO A 81 8.74 -1.10 -14.65
C PRO A 81 10.18 -1.49 -14.28
N GLN A 82 10.64 -2.62 -14.80
CA GLN A 82 11.99 -3.10 -14.59
C GLN A 82 12.74 -3.14 -15.92
N ALA A 83 13.69 -2.24 -16.10
CA ALA A 83 14.60 -2.28 -17.24
C ALA A 83 15.85 -3.14 -16.93
N PRO A 84 16.40 -3.87 -17.91
CA PRO A 84 17.66 -4.59 -17.76
C PRO A 84 18.79 -3.66 -17.31
N GLY A 85 19.64 -4.12 -16.38
CA GLY A 85 20.81 -3.37 -15.89
C GLY A 85 20.50 -2.30 -14.83
N GLU A 86 19.24 -2.03 -14.51
CA GLU A 86 18.89 -1.03 -13.51
C GLU A 86 18.89 -1.58 -12.06
N PRO A 87 19.35 -0.79 -11.06
CA PRO A 87 19.23 -1.14 -9.66
C PRO A 87 17.78 -1.41 -9.24
N ARG A 88 17.54 -2.57 -8.63
CA ARG A 88 16.21 -3.00 -8.18
C ARG A 88 15.70 -2.12 -7.03
N LEU A 89 14.45 -1.70 -7.15
CA LEU A 89 13.72 -1.08 -6.04
C LEU A 89 13.58 -2.07 -4.88
N HIS A 90 13.81 -1.55 -3.68
CA HIS A 90 13.75 -2.29 -2.42
C HIS A 90 12.56 -1.88 -1.58
N LYS A 91 12.22 -0.59 -1.54
CA LYS A 91 11.02 -0.08 -0.84
C LYS A 91 10.27 0.88 -1.73
N ALA A 92 8.97 0.93 -1.57
CA ALA A 92 8.12 1.98 -2.10
C ALA A 92 6.99 2.29 -1.10
N SER A 93 6.45 3.50 -1.12
CA SER A 93 5.26 3.83 -0.37
C SER A 93 4.42 4.86 -1.10
N VAL A 94 3.11 4.78 -0.96
CA VAL A 94 2.19 5.86 -1.31
C VAL A 94 1.45 6.29 -0.05
N SER A 95 1.44 7.59 0.22
CA SER A 95 0.68 8.20 1.31
C SER A 95 -0.31 9.16 0.71
N LEU A 96 -1.57 9.06 1.09
CA LEU A 96 -2.60 10.00 0.66
C LEU A 96 -2.86 11.00 1.80
N ALA A 97 -3.16 12.24 1.44
CA ALA A 97 -3.74 13.22 2.33
C ALA A 97 -5.13 13.56 1.81
N LEU A 98 -6.13 13.30 2.65
CA LEU A 98 -7.54 13.60 2.42
C LEU A 98 -7.89 14.87 3.17
N ASP A 99 -8.44 15.86 2.46
CA ASP A 99 -8.83 17.13 3.05
C ASP A 99 -10.14 17.65 2.47
N THR A 100 -10.78 18.60 3.14
CA THR A 100 -11.92 19.35 2.62
C THR A 100 -11.48 20.76 2.26
N LEU A 101 -12.04 21.34 1.18
CA LEU A 101 -11.78 22.75 0.88
C LEU A 101 -12.50 23.70 1.84
N GLU A 102 -13.60 23.25 2.43
CA GLU A 102 -14.44 24.03 3.31
C GLU A 102 -13.81 24.16 4.70
N ALA A 103 -13.58 25.40 5.13
CA ALA A 103 -12.97 25.68 6.42
C ALA A 103 -13.86 25.20 7.58
N GLY A 104 -13.25 24.47 8.52
CA GLY A 104 -13.96 23.94 9.69
C GLY A 104 -14.79 22.68 9.44
N ALA A 105 -14.86 22.19 8.20
CA ALA A 105 -15.49 20.91 7.91
C ALA A 105 -14.65 19.73 8.46
N ALA A 106 -15.32 18.62 8.76
CA ALA A 106 -14.64 17.41 9.19
C ALA A 106 -13.82 16.82 8.03
N LYS A 107 -12.59 16.35 8.31
CA LYS A 107 -11.75 15.77 7.26
C LYS A 107 -12.33 14.45 6.75
N PRO A 108 -12.19 14.16 5.44
CA PRO A 108 -12.57 12.86 4.90
C PRO A 108 -11.62 11.79 5.43
N ILE A 109 -12.11 10.56 5.53
CA ILE A 109 -11.33 9.43 6.06
C ILE A 109 -11.31 8.27 5.08
N ALA A 110 -10.23 7.49 5.14
CA ALA A 110 -10.13 6.20 4.47
C ALA A 110 -10.94 5.14 5.24
N TRP A 111 -12.23 5.03 4.94
CA TRP A 111 -13.14 4.10 5.60
C TRP A 111 -12.65 2.64 5.50
N SER A 112 -12.19 2.24 4.33
CA SER A 112 -11.63 0.90 4.10
C SER A 112 -10.49 0.99 3.09
N MET A 113 -9.57 0.02 3.13
CA MET A 113 -8.38 -0.04 2.28
C MET A 113 -8.13 -1.49 1.85
N ILE A 114 -7.80 -1.69 0.59
CA ILE A 114 -7.47 -3.00 0.01
C ILE A 114 -6.32 -2.84 -1.00
N PRO A 115 -5.29 -3.70 -0.98
CA PRO A 115 -5.01 -4.72 0.04
C PRO A 115 -4.55 -4.11 1.38
N THR A 116 -4.84 -4.79 2.50
CA THR A 116 -4.39 -4.38 3.85
C THR A 116 -3.03 -4.97 4.21
N LEU A 117 -2.77 -6.21 3.82
CA LEU A 117 -1.53 -6.92 4.10
C LEU A 117 -1.26 -7.95 3.01
N VAL A 118 -0.02 -8.00 2.52
CA VAL A 118 0.49 -9.08 1.67
C VAL A 118 1.81 -9.53 2.26
N THR A 119 1.92 -10.80 2.60
CA THR A 119 3.14 -11.45 3.10
C THR A 119 3.70 -12.41 2.06
N ASP A 120 4.99 -12.73 2.15
CA ASP A 120 5.49 -13.92 1.47
C ASP A 120 5.10 -15.18 2.25
N ASP A 121 4.23 -16.02 1.70
CA ASP A 121 3.90 -17.29 2.33
C ASP A 121 5.12 -18.22 2.22
N ARG A 122 5.91 -18.28 3.29
CA ARG A 122 7.00 -19.25 3.45
C ARG A 122 6.69 -20.21 4.58
N GLU A 123 6.51 -21.48 4.23
CA GLU A 123 6.68 -22.57 5.17
C GLU A 123 8.17 -22.76 5.43
N ARG A 124 8.64 -22.51 6.67
CA ARG A 124 10.01 -22.81 7.08
C ARG A 124 10.02 -24.11 7.86
N THR A 125 10.21 -25.23 7.17
CA THR A 125 10.56 -26.50 7.81
C THR A 125 12.06 -26.49 8.12
N ARG A 126 12.42 -26.45 9.41
CA ARG A 126 13.80 -26.71 9.86
C ARG A 126 13.87 -28.14 10.37
N THR A 127 14.35 -29.06 9.55
CA THR A 127 14.67 -30.42 9.99
C THR A 127 16.02 -30.41 10.69
N LEU A 128 16.04 -30.70 11.99
CA LEU A 128 17.29 -30.90 12.74
C LEU A 128 17.60 -32.41 12.71
N THR A 129 18.55 -32.82 11.87
CA THR A 129 19.00 -34.21 11.83
C THR A 129 20.07 -34.42 12.91
N LEU A 130 19.70 -35.04 14.03
CA LEU A 130 20.67 -35.54 15.02
C LEU A 130 21.42 -36.73 14.42
N GLY A 131 22.73 -36.55 14.20
CA GLY A 131 23.64 -37.64 13.82
C GLY A 131 23.85 -38.64 14.97
N PRO A 132 24.26 -39.88 14.66
CA PRO A 132 24.19 -40.99 15.61
C PRO A 132 25.31 -40.95 16.68
N ARG A 133 24.89 -41.12 17.94
CA ARG A 133 25.62 -41.62 19.12
C ARG A 133 26.86 -40.86 19.61
N LEU A 134 26.69 -40.20 20.75
CA LEU A 134 27.73 -40.08 21.78
C LEU A 134 27.17 -40.59 23.11
N SER A 135 27.52 -41.82 23.46
CA SER A 135 27.36 -42.38 24.80
C SER A 135 28.58 -42.03 25.63
N PHE A 136 28.45 -41.18 26.65
CA PHE A 136 29.44 -41.08 27.72
C PHE A 136 28.76 -40.94 29.09
N ALA A 137 28.90 -42.02 29.87
CA ALA A 137 28.88 -42.13 31.33
C ALA A 137 27.71 -41.51 32.12
N GLY A 138 26.67 -42.33 32.35
CA GLY A 138 26.33 -42.69 33.73
C GLY A 138 25.40 -41.78 34.54
N VAL A 139 24.49 -41.02 33.92
CA VAL A 139 23.37 -40.41 34.64
C VAL A 139 22.09 -40.53 33.81
N GLU A 140 21.19 -41.41 34.23
CA GLU A 140 19.77 -41.37 33.85
C GLU A 140 19.15 -40.14 34.52
N LEU A 141 19.08 -39.03 33.79
CA LEU A 141 18.07 -38.02 34.02
C LEU A 141 17.12 -38.10 32.84
N GLY A 142 15.96 -38.72 33.07
CA GLY A 142 14.79 -38.57 32.22
C GLY A 142 14.33 -37.12 32.24
N ALA A 143 15.06 -36.26 31.55
CA ALA A 143 14.58 -34.96 31.15
C ALA A 143 13.77 -35.19 29.88
N GLY A 144 12.45 -35.30 30.04
CA GLY A 144 11.53 -35.21 28.92
C GLY A 144 11.88 -33.95 28.12
N GLU A 145 12.29 -34.16 26.88
CA GLU A 145 12.58 -33.09 25.95
C GLU A 145 11.27 -32.33 25.68
N TRP A 146 11.10 -31.16 26.31
CA TRP A 146 10.02 -30.26 25.98
C TRP A 146 10.38 -29.55 24.68
N SER A 147 10.11 -30.20 23.54
CA SER A 147 10.12 -29.54 22.24
C SER A 147 8.77 -28.86 22.03
N SER A 148 8.73 -27.54 22.18
CA SER A 148 7.61 -26.74 21.67
C SER A 148 7.83 -26.49 20.17
N GLU A 149 7.12 -27.22 19.33
CA GLU A 149 7.04 -26.93 17.90
C GLU A 149 6.06 -25.77 17.69
N THR A 150 6.57 -24.54 17.79
CA THR A 150 5.79 -23.37 17.39
C THR A 150 6.02 -23.12 15.92
N THR A 151 5.13 -23.62 15.07
CA THR A 151 5.06 -23.25 13.65
C THR A 151 4.54 -21.80 13.53
N ALA A 152 5.41 -20.82 13.82
CA ALA A 152 5.09 -19.43 13.56
C ALA A 152 5.23 -19.16 12.06
N ARG A 153 4.12 -19.28 11.31
CA ARG A 153 3.98 -18.72 9.96
C ARG A 153 4.00 -17.19 10.08
N ARG A 154 5.18 -16.58 10.00
CA ARG A 154 5.27 -15.13 9.74
C ARG A 154 6.17 -14.90 8.55
N GLY A 155 5.53 -14.85 7.39
CA GLY A 155 6.13 -14.37 6.16
C GLY A 155 6.67 -12.95 6.30
N ASP A 156 7.69 -12.62 5.51
CA ASP A 156 8.15 -11.24 5.40
C ASP A 156 7.02 -10.40 4.78
N ILE A 157 6.73 -9.23 5.35
CA ILE A 157 5.68 -8.33 4.86
C ILE A 157 6.15 -7.70 3.54
N HIS A 158 5.42 -7.97 2.47
CA HIS A 158 5.64 -7.39 1.14
C HIS A 158 4.85 -6.10 0.94
N LEU A 159 3.62 -6.03 1.45
CA LEU A 159 2.77 -4.84 1.42
C LEU A 159 2.00 -4.72 2.73
N ARG A 160 1.87 -3.51 3.25
CA ARG A 160 1.00 -3.20 4.39
C ARG A 160 0.31 -1.85 4.19
N ALA A 161 -0.99 -1.82 4.46
CA ALA A 161 -1.77 -0.60 4.61
C ALA A 161 -1.67 -0.08 6.04
N GLU A 162 -1.64 1.24 6.19
CA GLU A 162 -1.70 1.95 7.46
C GLU A 162 -2.66 3.13 7.33
N GLY A 163 -3.19 3.61 8.46
CA GLY A 163 -4.04 4.80 8.49
C GLY A 163 -5.47 4.59 7.96
N ALA A 164 -5.99 3.36 7.95
CA ALA A 164 -7.44 3.14 7.83
C ALA A 164 -8.16 3.93 8.94
N GLN A 165 -9.35 4.46 8.62
CA GLN A 165 -10.13 5.36 9.46
C GLN A 165 -9.46 6.71 9.76
N THR A 166 -8.42 7.09 9.00
CA THR A 166 -7.76 8.38 9.13
C THR A 166 -7.78 9.17 7.82
N SER A 167 -7.47 10.46 7.89
CA SER A 167 -7.32 11.33 6.72
C SER A 167 -5.96 11.20 6.05
N THR A 168 -5.05 10.37 6.58
CA THR A 168 -3.69 10.17 6.05
C THR A 168 -3.36 8.69 5.84
N PRO A 169 -4.12 7.96 5.00
CA PRO A 169 -3.86 6.55 4.74
C PRO A 169 -2.58 6.35 3.92
N SER A 170 -1.93 5.21 4.09
CA SER A 170 -0.73 4.87 3.32
C SER A 170 -0.62 3.38 3.02
N TRP A 171 0.14 3.07 1.96
CA TRP A 171 0.63 1.73 1.67
C TRP A 171 2.15 1.74 1.65
N HIS A 172 2.73 0.74 2.30
CA HIS A 172 4.16 0.50 2.36
C HIS A 172 4.48 -0.83 1.69
N LEU A 173 5.33 -0.80 0.68
CA LEU A 173 5.78 -1.97 -0.08
C LEU A 173 7.27 -2.20 0.18
N THR A 174 7.64 -3.44 0.44
CA THR A 174 9.02 -3.86 0.64
C THR A 174 9.29 -5.10 -0.18
N ARG A 175 10.34 -5.05 -1.01
CA ARG A 175 10.84 -6.23 -1.71
C ARG A 175 11.24 -7.29 -0.68
N THR A 176 10.64 -8.47 -0.76
CA THR A 176 11.08 -9.64 0.01
C THR A 176 12.02 -10.50 -0.84
N LYS A 177 12.52 -11.60 -0.25
CA LYS A 177 13.28 -12.58 -1.02
C LYS A 177 12.40 -13.30 -2.06
N ALA A 178 11.09 -13.45 -1.79
CA ALA A 178 10.16 -14.18 -2.67
C ALA A 178 9.44 -13.24 -3.64
N LEU A 179 9.11 -12.03 -3.20
CA LEU A 179 8.30 -11.10 -3.96
C LEU A 179 9.12 -9.87 -4.36
N SER A 180 9.20 -9.63 -5.67
CA SER A 180 9.74 -8.37 -6.21
C SER A 180 8.71 -7.25 -6.19
N LEU A 181 9.15 -6.00 -6.20
CA LEU A 181 8.26 -4.86 -6.41
C LEU A 181 7.80 -4.70 -7.86
N ALA A 182 8.45 -5.36 -8.83
CA ALA A 182 8.13 -5.25 -10.25
C ALA A 182 6.65 -5.51 -10.56
N GLY A 183 6.15 -4.81 -11.59
CA GLY A 183 4.79 -4.91 -12.09
C GLY A 183 3.82 -3.92 -11.43
N ASP A 184 2.54 -4.11 -11.71
CA ASP A 184 1.46 -3.23 -11.27
C ASP A 184 0.91 -3.64 -9.91
N ARG A 185 0.58 -2.65 -9.09
CA ARG A 185 0.04 -2.80 -7.74
C ARG A 185 -1.22 -1.95 -7.64
N PRO A 186 -2.41 -2.54 -7.90
CA PRO A 186 -3.66 -1.85 -7.70
C PRO A 186 -3.92 -1.69 -6.20
N LEU A 187 -4.22 -0.46 -5.81
CA LEU A 187 -4.57 -0.06 -4.45
C LEU A 187 -5.94 0.61 -4.51
N CYS A 188 -6.79 0.27 -3.55
CA CYS A 188 -8.15 0.76 -3.48
C CYS A 188 -8.46 1.21 -2.06
N LEU A 189 -9.16 2.33 -1.92
CA LEU A 189 -9.76 2.73 -0.67
C LEU A 189 -11.20 3.20 -0.87
N ILE A 190 -12.01 3.04 0.18
CA ILE A 190 -13.28 3.74 0.30
C ILE A 190 -13.01 5.03 1.08
N VAL A 191 -13.31 6.17 0.48
CA VAL A 191 -13.27 7.47 1.15
C VAL A 191 -14.66 7.81 1.64
N ARG A 192 -14.81 8.06 2.95
CA ARG A 192 -16.01 8.66 3.54
C ARG A 192 -15.75 10.15 3.71
N ALA A 193 -16.53 10.97 3.03
CA ALA A 193 -16.47 12.42 3.11
C ALA A 193 -17.78 12.98 3.69
N PRO A 194 -17.75 14.11 4.41
CA PRO A 194 -18.96 14.80 4.81
C PRO A 194 -19.77 15.22 3.58
N LYS A 195 -21.09 15.15 3.69
CA LYS A 195 -21.98 15.64 2.63
C LYS A 195 -21.77 17.13 2.37
N ALA A 196 -21.98 17.55 1.12
CA ALA A 196 -21.89 18.95 0.68
C ALA A 196 -20.50 19.60 0.91
N THR A 197 -19.44 18.79 0.91
CA THR A 197 -18.06 19.25 0.95
C THR A 197 -17.31 18.84 -0.31
N THR A 198 -16.26 19.58 -0.60
CA THR A 198 -15.35 19.30 -1.71
C THR A 198 -14.12 18.60 -1.14
N THR A 199 -14.05 17.29 -1.34
CA THR A 199 -12.90 16.52 -0.88
C THR A 199 -11.74 16.65 -1.86
N THR A 200 -10.55 16.90 -1.35
CA THR A 200 -9.30 16.86 -2.10
C THR A 200 -8.44 15.68 -1.67
N LEU A 201 -7.77 15.07 -2.64
CA LEU A 201 -6.84 13.98 -2.42
C LEU A 201 -5.48 14.32 -3.02
N THR A 202 -4.47 14.25 -2.16
CA THR A 202 -3.06 14.45 -2.52
C THR A 202 -2.28 13.15 -2.29
N ALA A 203 -1.62 12.61 -3.31
CA ALA A 203 -0.78 11.41 -3.17
C ALA A 203 0.71 11.76 -3.16
N THR A 204 1.44 11.30 -2.12
CA THR A 204 2.91 11.39 -2.00
C THR A 204 3.51 10.01 -2.21
N ILE A 205 4.50 9.89 -3.10
CA ILE A 205 5.14 8.61 -3.44
C ILE A 205 6.62 8.65 -3.04
N ARG A 206 7.08 7.59 -2.37
CA ARG A 206 8.50 7.42 -2.02
C ARG A 206 8.99 6.09 -2.55
N ALA A 207 10.27 6.03 -2.94
CA ALA A 207 10.91 4.79 -3.36
C ALA A 207 12.40 4.78 -3.00
N SER A 208 12.98 3.60 -2.80
CA SER A 208 14.41 3.45 -2.55
C SER A 208 14.97 2.11 -3.04
N THR A 209 16.27 2.07 -3.29
CA THR A 209 17.04 0.85 -3.60
C THR A 209 17.85 0.41 -2.38
N ARG A 210 18.46 -0.79 -2.42
CA ARG A 210 19.20 -1.36 -1.27
C ARG A 210 20.50 -0.60 -0.93
N THR A 211 21.08 0.09 -1.91
CA THR A 211 22.41 0.71 -1.82
C THR A 211 22.37 2.23 -1.65
N ASN A 212 21.21 2.88 -1.70
CA ASN A 212 21.11 4.35 -1.69
C ASN A 212 19.96 4.90 -0.82
N LEU A 213 20.12 6.18 -0.47
CA LEU A 213 19.21 7.06 0.27
C LEU A 213 17.74 6.92 -0.16
N LEU A 214 16.84 7.13 0.80
CA LEU A 214 15.42 7.35 0.52
C LEU A 214 15.27 8.57 -0.39
N ARG A 215 14.49 8.39 -1.45
CA ARG A 215 14.22 9.40 -2.47
C ARG A 215 12.71 9.69 -2.40
N ARG A 216 12.34 10.92 -2.06
CA ARG A 216 10.97 11.33 -1.70
C ARG A 216 10.34 12.20 -2.80
N TYR A 217 9.15 11.83 -3.31
CA TYR A 217 8.48 12.59 -4.38
C TYR A 217 7.02 12.88 -4.21
N ARG A 218 6.69 13.88 -5.01
CA ARG A 218 5.66 14.87 -4.85
C ARG A 218 4.31 14.36 -5.35
N THR A 219 3.33 14.58 -4.48
CA THR A 219 2.01 15.20 -4.72
C THR A 219 1.56 15.26 -6.17
N LEU A 220 0.42 14.63 -6.46
CA LEU A 220 -0.36 14.83 -7.69
C LEU A 220 -0.31 16.31 -8.12
N ARG A 221 0.06 16.56 -9.39
CA ARG A 221 0.20 17.92 -9.95
C ARG A 221 -1.09 18.74 -9.83
N THR A 222 -2.23 18.06 -9.79
CA THR A 222 -3.54 18.60 -9.47
C THR A 222 -4.15 17.66 -8.43
N PRO A 223 -4.49 18.14 -7.21
CA PRO A 223 -5.24 17.34 -6.25
C PRO A 223 -6.49 16.78 -6.93
N LEU A 224 -6.79 15.51 -6.71
CA LEU A 224 -8.05 14.96 -7.22
C LEU A 224 -9.17 15.53 -6.36
N THR A 225 -10.10 16.23 -7.00
CA THR A 225 -11.31 16.70 -6.36
C THR A 225 -12.40 15.64 -6.48
N LEU A 226 -12.91 15.18 -5.34
CA LEU A 226 -14.09 14.32 -5.28
C LEU A 226 -15.29 15.24 -5.12
N THR A 227 -16.00 15.46 -6.21
CA THR A 227 -17.25 16.22 -6.21
C THR A 227 -18.42 15.29 -5.94
N THR A 228 -19.27 15.70 -5.00
CA THR A 228 -20.55 15.02 -4.77
C THR A 228 -21.45 15.16 -5.99
N PRO A 229 -22.02 14.09 -6.55
CA PRO A 229 -23.15 14.26 -7.48
C PRO A 229 -24.32 14.89 -6.71
N LEU A 230 -24.94 15.92 -7.32
CA LEU A 230 -26.08 16.66 -6.78
C LEU A 230 -27.31 15.75 -6.59
#